data_AF-A0A6I9N233-F1
#
_entry.id   AF-A0A6I9N233-F1
#
_cell.length_a   1.000
_cell.length_b   1.000
_cell.length_c   1.000
_cell.angle_alpha   90.00
_cell.angle_beta   90.00
_cell.angle_gamma   90.00
#
_symmetry.space_group_name_H-M   'P 1'
#
loop_
_entity.id
_entity.type
_entity.pdbx_description
1 polymer ?
#
loop_
_entity_poly.entity_id
_entity_poly.type
_entity_poly.pdbx_seq_one_letter_code
_entity_poly.pdbx_strand_id
1 'polypeptide(L)'
;MAAVRAARSANVFIIFVVLDNPNSRDSILDIKVPIFGGPGELPEIRSYMEEFPFPFYVILRDVNALPETLSDALRQWFELVTAAEQ
;
A
#
# COMPACT_ATOMS: atom_id res chain seq x y z
N MET A 1 12.59 2.95 -2.88
CA MET A 1 12.12 2.41 -4.18
C MET A 1 13.10 1.49 -4.92
N ALA A 2 14.43 1.52 -4.64
CA ALA A 2 15.37 0.62 -5.34
C ALA A 2 15.06 -0.87 -5.13
N ALA A 3 14.68 -1.28 -3.92
CA ALA A 3 14.29 -2.67 -3.61
C ALA A 3 13.03 -3.13 -4.38
N VAL A 4 11.99 -2.28 -4.46
CA VAL A 4 10.76 -2.59 -5.22
C VAL A 4 11.06 -2.77 -6.70
N ARG A 5 11.91 -1.89 -7.26
CA ARG A 5 12.35 -2.00 -8.65
C ARG A 5 13.15 -3.28 -8.89
N ALA A 6 14.08 -3.61 -8.00
CA ALA A 6 14.87 -4.83 -8.08
C ALA A 6 13.99 -6.10 -8.04
N ALA A 7 13.00 -6.13 -7.13
CA ALA A 7 12.04 -7.23 -7.05
C ALA A 7 11.23 -7.38 -8.34
N ARG A 8 10.74 -6.28 -8.90
CA ARG A 8 10.01 -6.30 -10.18
C ARG A 8 10.87 -6.83 -11.33
N SER A 9 12.13 -6.42 -11.42
CA SER A 9 13.08 -6.93 -12.43
C SER A 9 13.39 -8.42 -12.26
N ALA A 10 13.23 -8.96 -11.05
CA ALA A 10 13.36 -10.37 -10.74
C ALA A 10 12.05 -11.17 -10.85
N ASN A 11 11.00 -10.58 -11.45
CA ASN A 11 9.65 -11.16 -11.55
C ASN A 11 9.04 -11.53 -10.18
N VAL A 12 9.41 -10.79 -9.13
CA VAL A 12 8.82 -10.92 -7.79
C VAL A 12 7.74 -9.86 -7.63
N PHE A 13 6.51 -10.32 -7.38
CA PHE A 13 5.39 -9.47 -7.04
C PHE A 13 5.32 -9.26 -5.52
N ILE A 14 5.22 -8.01 -5.08
CA ILE A 14 5.19 -7.65 -3.66
C ILE A 14 3.85 -6.96 -3.36
N ILE A 15 3.17 -7.44 -2.32
CA ILE A 15 1.97 -6.82 -1.76
C ILE A 15 2.25 -6.44 -0.30
N PHE A 16 1.88 -5.22 0.09
CA PHE A 16 1.98 -4.77 1.47
C PHE A 16 0.66 -5.02 2.21
N VAL A 17 0.66 -5.93 3.17
CA VAL A 17 -0.49 -6.13 4.06
C VAL A 17 -0.30 -5.26 5.29
N VAL A 18 -1.11 -4.21 5.41
CA VAL A 18 -1.13 -3.33 6.57
C VAL A 18 -2.18 -3.84 7.54
N LEU A 19 -1.76 -4.25 8.73
CA LEU A 19 -2.66 -4.60 9.81
C LEU A 19 -3.11 -3.33 10.52
N ASP A 20 -4.39 -3.00 10.40
CA ASP A 20 -4.99 -1.77 10.92
C ASP A 20 -5.99 -2.11 12.01
N ASN A 21 -5.78 -1.61 13.23
CA ASN A 21 -6.75 -1.84 14.31
C ASN A 21 -7.77 -0.68 14.33
N PRO A 22 -9.04 -0.91 13.93
CA PRO A 22 -10.03 0.16 13.83
C PRO A 22 -10.46 0.73 15.20
N ASN A 23 -10.14 0.05 16.30
CA ASN A 23 -10.44 0.50 17.66
C ASN A 23 -9.31 1.33 18.28
N SER A 24 -8.16 1.40 17.61
CA SER A 24 -7.02 2.21 18.05
C SER A 24 -7.11 3.62 17.46
N ARG A 25 -6.56 4.61 18.16
CA ARG A 25 -6.36 5.97 17.61
C ARG A 25 -5.16 6.05 16.64
N ASP A 26 -4.52 4.92 16.38
CA ASP A 26 -3.27 4.81 15.64
C ASP A 26 -3.50 4.11 14.29
N SER A 27 -4.69 4.27 13.70
CA SER A 27 -4.98 3.74 12.37
C SER A 27 -4.03 4.36 11.35
N ILE A 28 -3.56 3.56 10.39
CA ILE A 28 -2.75 4.07 9.28
C ILE A 28 -3.48 5.17 8.49
N LEU A 29 -4.82 5.10 8.45
CA LEU A 29 -5.67 6.06 7.74
C LEU A 29 -5.67 7.44 8.42
N ASP A 30 -5.40 7.47 9.72
CA ASP A 30 -5.37 8.69 10.52
C ASP A 30 -3.99 9.34 10.55
N ILE A 31 -2.95 8.66 10.04
CA ILE A 31 -1.59 9.20 10.00
C ILE A 31 -1.55 10.40 9.04
N LYS A 32 -1.11 11.53 9.58
CA LYS A 32 -0.88 12.77 8.83
C LYS A 32 0.60 13.08 8.74
N VAL A 33 1.07 13.40 7.54
CA VAL A 33 2.46 13.76 7.28
C VAL A 33 2.56 15.21 6.81
N PRO A 34 3.51 16.00 7.35
CA PRO A 34 3.80 17.33 6.83
C PRO A 34 4.66 17.21 5.57
N ILE A 35 4.22 17.85 4.48
CA ILE A 35 4.95 18.00 3.23
C ILE A 35 5.49 19.43 3.16
N PHE A 36 6.81 19.55 3.11
CA PHE A 36 7.50 20.84 3.09
C PHE A 36 7.89 21.18 1.64
N GLY A 37 7.24 22.18 1.04
CA GLY A 37 7.47 22.59 -0.35
C GLY A 37 8.78 23.38 -0.55
N GLY A 38 9.14 24.23 0.41
CA GLY A 38 10.36 25.03 0.33
C GLY A 38 10.67 25.82 1.61
N PRO A 39 11.85 26.46 1.68
CA PRO A 39 12.25 27.25 2.84
C PRO A 39 11.28 28.41 3.10
N GLY A 40 10.67 28.45 4.28
CA GLY A 40 9.73 29.50 4.68
C GLY A 40 8.27 29.26 4.27
N GLU A 41 7.97 28.17 3.56
CA GLU A 41 6.59 27.76 3.28
C GLU A 41 6.00 26.99 4.46
N LEU A 42 4.70 27.19 4.70
CA LEU A 42 3.97 26.40 5.69
C LEU A 42 3.82 24.97 5.17
N PRO A 43 4.05 23.94 6.02
CA PRO A 43 3.88 22.56 5.61
C PRO A 43 2.43 22.26 5.27
N GLU A 44 2.23 21.60 4.13
CA GLU A 44 0.95 21.02 3.78
C GLU A 44 0.76 19.73 4.60
N ILE A 45 -0.40 19.55 5.22
CA ILE A 45 -0.70 18.32 5.95
C ILE A 45 -1.46 17.38 5.02
N ARG A 46 -0.83 16.26 4.66
CA ARG A 46 -1.46 15.22 3.82
C ARG A 46 -1.67 13.93 4.59
N SER A 47 -2.59 13.09 4.10
CA SER A 47 -2.68 11.71 4.59
C SER A 47 -1.42 10.95 4.20
N TYR A 48 -0.88 10.14 5.11
CA TYR A 48 0.23 9.24 4.77
C TYR A 48 -0.10 8.30 3.60
N MET A 49 -1.37 7.92 3.46
CA MET A 49 -1.82 7.03 2.40
C MET A 49 -1.71 7.64 0.99
N GLU A 50 -1.75 8.97 0.87
CA GLU A 50 -1.55 9.67 -0.41
C GLU A 50 -0.10 9.54 -0.91
N GLU A 51 0.85 9.44 0.01
CA GLU A 51 2.29 9.34 -0.26
C GLU A 51 2.81 7.90 -0.04
N PHE A 52 1.92 6.91 0.10
CA PHE A 52 2.31 5.54 0.41
C PHE A 52 3.19 4.98 -0.73
N PRO A 53 4.44 4.53 -0.44
CA PRO A 53 5.46 4.36 -1.48
C PRO A 53 5.33 3.06 -2.28
N PHE A 54 4.27 2.27 -2.04
CA PHE A 54 4.07 0.98 -2.67
C PHE A 54 2.69 0.92 -3.35
N PRO A 55 2.63 0.53 -4.64
CA PRO A 55 1.39 0.59 -5.42
C PRO A 55 0.39 -0.51 -5.08
N PHE A 56 0.83 -1.62 -4.49
CA PHE A 56 -0.02 -2.76 -4.13
C PHE A 56 -0.02 -2.94 -2.62
N TYR A 57 -1.17 -2.65 -2.00
CA TYR A 57 -1.35 -2.83 -0.57
C TYR A 57 -2.79 -3.21 -0.24
N VAL A 58 -2.96 -3.81 0.93
CA VAL A 58 -4.23 -4.19 1.53
C VAL A 58 -4.22 -3.66 2.96
N ILE A 59 -5.28 -2.95 3.36
CA ILE A 59 -5.50 -2.58 4.75
C ILE A 59 -6.44 -3.61 5.36
N LEU A 60 -5.92 -4.41 6.29
CA LEU A 60 -6.63 -5.50 6.92
C LEU A 60 -6.99 -5.16 8.36
N ARG A 61 -8.29 -5.13 8.65
CA ARG A 61 -8.82 -4.84 9.98
C ARG A 61 -9.17 -6.07 10.81
N ASP A 62 -9.42 -7.18 10.13
CA ASP A 62 -9.67 -8.48 10.75
C ASP A 62 -8.68 -9.49 10.19
N VAL A 63 -7.82 -10.01 11.07
CA VAL A 63 -6.82 -11.03 10.72
C VAL A 63 -7.46 -12.32 10.21
N ASN A 64 -8.70 -12.61 10.59
CA ASN A 64 -9.42 -13.79 10.12
C ASN A 64 -9.82 -13.66 8.64
N ALA A 65 -9.92 -12.44 8.11
CA ALA A 65 -10.19 -12.17 6.71
C ALA A 65 -8.93 -12.21 5.83
N LEU A 66 -7.73 -12.36 6.42
CA LEU A 66 -6.47 -12.41 5.67
C LEU A 66 -6.45 -13.49 4.58
N PRO A 67 -6.87 -14.75 4.83
CA PRO A 67 -6.77 -15.81 3.82
C PRO A 67 -7.64 -15.51 2.59
N GLU A 68 -8.86 -15.01 2.81
CA GLU A 68 -9.78 -14.61 1.74
C GLU A 68 -9.24 -13.42 0.96
N THR A 69 -8.80 -12.37 1.67
CA THR A 69 -8.29 -11.15 1.04
C THR A 69 -7.04 -11.42 0.20
N LEU A 70 -6.14 -12.29 0.68
CA LEU A 70 -4.97 -12.70 -0.10
C LEU A 70 -5.36 -13.53 -1.33
N SER A 71 -6.37 -14.40 -1.21
CA SER A 71 -6.87 -15.20 -2.33
C SER A 71 -7.45 -14.31 -3.44
N ASP A 72 -8.18 -13.26 -3.06
CA ASP A 72 -8.73 -12.28 -4.00
C ASP A 72 -7.64 -11.43 -4.65
N ALA A 73 -6.67 -10.96 -3.87
CA ALA A 73 -5.54 -10.20 -4.40
C ALA A 73 -4.70 -11.04 -5.39
N LEU A 74 -4.50 -12.33 -5.11
CA LEU A 74 -3.84 -13.25 -6.03
C LEU A 74 -4.64 -13.43 -7.32
N ARG A 75 -5.97 -13.59 -7.24
CA ARG A 75 -6.84 -13.69 -8.42
C ARG A 75 -6.74 -12.44 -9.29
N GLN A 76 -6.86 -11.27 -8.67
CA GLN A 76 -6.76 -9.98 -9.35
C GLN A 76 -5.38 -9.79 -10.02
N TRP A 77 -4.31 -10.28 -9.38
CA TRP A 77 -2.98 -10.29 -9.98
C TRP A 77 -2.91 -11.20 -11.22
N PHE A 78 -3.45 -12.43 -11.14
CA PHE A 78 -3.50 -13.33 -12.30
C PHE A 78 -4.26 -12.71 -13.47
N GLU A 79 -5.38 -12.03 -13.22
CA GLU A 79 -6.16 -11.33 -14.24
C GLU A 79 -5.34 -10.21 -14.90
N LEU A 80 -4.61 -9.41 -14.11
CA LEU A 80 -3.75 -8.33 -14.64
C LEU A 80 -2.61 -8.86 -15.52
N VAL A 81 -1.97 -9.96 -15.12
CA VAL A 81 -0.85 -10.55 -15.89
C VAL A 81 -1.35 -11.20 -17.17
N THR A 82 -2.49 -11.89 -17.12
CA THR A 82 -3.06 -12.58 -18.29
C THR A 82 -3.77 -11.64 -19.28
N ALA A 83 -4.33 -10.52 -18.80
CA ALA A 83 -4.90 -9.48 -19.66
C ALA A 83 -3.83 -8.66 -20.40
N ALA A 84 -2.61 -8.57 -19.86
CA ALA A 84 -1.49 -7.86 -20.50
C ALA A 84 -0.81 -8.66 -21.64
N GLU A 85 -1.17 -9.94 -21.81
CA GLU A 85 -0.66 -10.83 -22.87
C GLU A 85 -1.57 -10.87 -24.12
N GLN A 86 -2.58 -9.99 -24.24
CA GLN A 86 -3.44 -9.84 -25.42
C GLN A 86 -3.19 -8.54 -26.17
#